data_AF-A0A9P4M4A8-F1
#
_entry.id   AF-A0A9P4M4A8-F1
#
_cell.length_a   1.000
_cell.length_b   1.000
_cell.length_c   1.000
_cell.angle_alpha   90.00
_cell.angle_beta   90.00
_cell.angle_gamma   90.00
#
_symmetry.space_group_name_H-M   'P 1'
#
loop_
_entity.id
_entity.type
_entity.pdbx_description
1 polymer ?
#
loop_
_entity_poly.entity_id
_entity_poly.type
_entity_poly.pdbx_seq_one_letter_code
_entity_poly.pdbx_strand_id
1 'polypeptide(L)'
;MTQDVSSNAPSTEINESSTEEPPPFPLTTIDRELLAMKDEDFTPISWDMLAHYISTNQLEELKRFPSQLRLYLAWSRDIKAKYGNVTNFILQERLGWVPLPSSDPNAAPRFDYKDPVPFKEPSDFKVLINDWPYGFAKGIMHIVVWLKTPVPADPETGMITDEGATLIRDFMERYFVKRMRETGLLGEKEESQKRVMWFKNWIKLQSVRAIEHVHVLVRGASEELLQEWRG
;
A
#
# COMPACT_ATOMS: atom_id res chain seq x y z
N MET A 1 42.58 67.27 -9.80
CA MET A 1 42.22 66.29 -8.75
C MET A 1 41.21 65.34 -9.35
N THR A 2 41.69 64.19 -9.78
CA THR A 2 40.93 63.06 -10.32
C THR A 2 40.08 62.46 -9.21
N GLN A 3 38.76 62.35 -9.42
CA GLN A 3 37.86 61.60 -8.54
C GLN A 3 37.46 60.31 -9.25
N ASP A 4 37.75 59.20 -8.59
CA ASP A 4 37.34 57.84 -8.92
C ASP A 4 35.82 57.73 -9.00
N VAL A 5 35.34 57.18 -10.12
CA VAL A 5 33.96 56.72 -10.27
C VAL A 5 33.96 55.22 -10.01
N SER A 6 33.46 54.82 -8.84
CA SER A 6 33.12 53.43 -8.56
C SER A 6 31.83 53.38 -7.74
N SER A 7 31.11 52.28 -7.89
CA SER A 7 29.87 51.86 -7.20
C SER A 7 28.54 52.27 -7.85
N ASN A 8 27.90 51.30 -8.52
CA ASN A 8 26.75 50.55 -7.99
C ASN A 8 25.96 49.94 -9.15
N ALA A 9 26.28 48.69 -9.50
CA ALA A 9 25.32 47.81 -10.14
C ALA A 9 24.36 47.30 -9.05
N PRO A 10 23.03 47.28 -9.27
CA PRO A 10 22.12 46.70 -8.30
C PRO A 10 22.24 45.18 -8.35
N SER A 11 22.67 44.59 -7.24
CA SER A 11 22.60 43.17 -6.99
C SER A 11 21.14 42.76 -6.90
N THR A 12 20.64 42.08 -7.93
CA THR A 12 19.33 41.43 -7.88
C THR A 12 19.45 40.23 -6.96
N GLU A 13 19.07 40.40 -5.69
CA GLU A 13 18.82 39.28 -4.78
C GLU A 13 17.67 38.45 -5.35
N ILE A 14 18.01 37.31 -5.94
CA ILE A 14 17.06 36.26 -6.28
C ILE A 14 16.64 35.65 -4.95
N ASN A 15 15.51 36.11 -4.44
CA ASN A 15 14.84 35.50 -3.30
C ASN A 15 14.20 34.20 -3.79
N GLU A 16 15.00 33.13 -3.90
CA GLU A 16 14.51 31.75 -4.02
C GLU A 16 13.87 31.34 -2.68
N SER A 17 12.72 31.91 -2.39
CA SER A 17 11.77 31.34 -1.45
C SER A 17 11.11 30.14 -2.13
N SER A 18 11.80 29.00 -2.17
CA SER A 18 11.16 27.73 -2.43
C SER A 18 10.20 27.43 -1.27
N THR A 19 8.96 27.88 -1.42
CA THR A 19 7.86 27.44 -0.55
C THR A 19 7.57 25.99 -0.88
N GLU A 20 8.41 25.07 -0.42
CA GLU A 20 8.08 23.66 -0.43
C GLU A 20 6.91 23.46 0.53
N GLU A 21 5.72 23.26 -0.03
CA GLU A 21 4.55 22.88 0.76
C GLU A 21 4.87 21.63 1.59
N PRO A 22 4.40 21.57 2.85
CA PRO A 22 4.67 20.44 3.71
C PRO A 22 4.12 19.14 3.10
N PRO A 23 4.81 18.01 3.29
CA PRO A 23 4.39 16.74 2.70
C PRO A 23 2.98 16.35 3.19
N PRO A 24 2.20 15.60 2.37
CA PRO A 24 0.81 15.25 2.68
C PRO A 24 0.66 14.48 4.01
N PHE A 25 1.73 13.81 4.44
CA PHE A 25 1.89 13.12 5.72
C PHE A 25 3.37 13.22 6.18
N PRO A 26 3.67 12.96 7.47
CA PRO A 26 5.04 12.97 7.99
C PRO A 26 5.92 11.95 7.27
N LEU A 27 7.05 12.41 6.72
CA LEU A 27 8.04 11.55 6.08
C LEU A 27 9.00 10.95 7.13
N THR A 28 9.19 9.64 7.07
CA THR A 28 10.19 8.92 7.86
C THR A 28 11.61 9.22 7.36
N THR A 29 12.63 8.80 8.11
CA THR A 29 14.03 8.88 7.65
C THR A 29 14.23 8.09 6.35
N ILE A 30 13.63 6.89 6.27
CA ILE A 30 13.67 6.03 5.07
C ILE A 30 13.03 6.73 3.87
N ASP A 31 11.89 7.41 4.06
CA ASP A 31 11.24 8.14 2.96
C ASP A 31 12.15 9.23 2.40
N ARG A 32 12.86 9.95 3.27
CA ARG A 32 13.78 11.03 2.86
C ARG A 32 14.99 10.49 2.10
N GLU A 33 15.55 9.38 2.57
CA GLU A 33 16.64 8.69 1.88
C GLU A 33 16.22 8.20 0.50
N LEU A 34 15.04 7.58 0.39
CA LEU A 34 14.48 7.16 -0.90
C LEU A 34 14.22 8.35 -1.84
N LEU A 35 13.72 9.47 -1.33
CA LEU A 35 13.46 10.66 -2.15
C LEU A 35 14.74 11.30 -2.68
N ALA A 36 15.87 11.13 -2.00
CA ALA A 36 17.19 11.57 -2.45
C ALA A 36 17.83 10.60 -3.46
N MET A 37 17.32 9.38 -3.57
CA MET A 37 17.83 8.33 -4.46
C MET A 37 17.26 8.47 -5.89
N LYS A 38 18.04 8.00 -6.88
CA LYS A 38 17.54 7.80 -8.25
C LYS A 38 17.01 6.38 -8.45
N ASP A 39 16.10 6.19 -9.40
CA ASP A 39 15.53 4.86 -9.65
C ASP A 39 16.61 3.85 -10.08
N GLU A 40 17.66 4.29 -10.78
CA GLU A 40 18.77 3.42 -11.23
C GLU A 40 19.58 2.84 -10.07
N ASP A 41 19.59 3.53 -8.92
CA ASP A 41 20.30 3.11 -7.72
C ASP A 41 19.41 2.24 -6.80
N PHE A 42 18.11 2.15 -7.10
CA PHE A 42 17.16 1.35 -6.33
C PHE A 42 17.20 -0.12 -6.75
N THR A 43 17.45 -1.02 -5.79
CA THR A 43 17.37 -2.47 -6.04
C THR A 43 15.93 -2.96 -5.93
N PRO A 44 15.31 -3.49 -7.01
CA PRO A 44 13.96 -4.02 -6.94
C PRO A 44 13.87 -5.22 -5.98
N ILE A 45 12.83 -5.24 -5.16
CA ILE A 45 12.57 -6.30 -4.19
C ILE A 45 12.23 -7.59 -4.95
N SER A 46 13.12 -8.57 -4.89
CA SER A 46 12.92 -9.89 -5.48
C SER A 46 11.91 -10.72 -4.69
N TRP A 47 11.46 -11.84 -5.26
CA TRP A 47 10.57 -12.77 -4.56
C TRP A 47 11.20 -13.37 -3.30
N ASP A 48 12.51 -13.65 -3.33
CA ASP A 48 13.23 -14.22 -2.20
C ASP A 48 13.48 -13.17 -1.10
N MET A 49 13.76 -11.92 -1.49
CA MET A 49 13.83 -10.80 -0.54
C MET A 49 12.47 -10.57 0.13
N LEU A 50 11.39 -10.60 -0.65
CA LEU A 50 10.03 -10.50 -0.13
C LEU A 50 9.72 -11.63 0.86
N ALA A 51 10.05 -12.89 0.52
CA ALA A 51 9.89 -14.03 1.41
C ALA A 51 10.64 -13.81 2.73
N HIS A 52 11.89 -13.36 2.64
CA HIS A 52 12.73 -13.05 3.78
C HIS A 52 12.07 -11.98 4.66
N TYR A 53 11.77 -10.79 4.11
CA TYR A 53 11.21 -9.68 4.86
C TYR A 53 9.87 -10.02 5.54
N ILE A 54 9.00 -10.77 4.87
CA ILE A 54 7.74 -11.24 5.47
C ILE A 54 8.03 -12.22 6.61
N SER A 55 8.89 -13.22 6.38
CA SER A 55 9.20 -14.25 7.39
C SER A 55 9.90 -13.70 8.63
N THR A 56 10.66 -12.62 8.49
CA THR A 56 11.38 -11.95 9.59
C THR A 56 10.67 -10.71 10.11
N ASN A 57 9.45 -10.43 9.65
CA ASN A 57 8.64 -9.27 10.01
C ASN A 57 9.36 -7.90 9.82
N GLN A 58 10.19 -7.78 8.79
CA GLN A 58 10.90 -6.54 8.40
C GLN A 58 10.11 -5.80 7.30
N LEU A 59 8.84 -5.51 7.57
CA LEU A 59 7.94 -4.94 6.57
C LEU A 59 8.31 -3.50 6.16
N GLU A 60 9.10 -2.80 6.97
CA GLU A 60 9.70 -1.50 6.67
C GLU A 60 10.66 -1.51 5.47
N GLU A 61 11.18 -2.68 5.09
CA GLU A 61 12.01 -2.85 3.90
C GLU A 61 11.19 -2.87 2.60
N LEU A 62 9.86 -2.99 2.70
CA LEU A 62 8.94 -2.98 1.57
C LEU A 62 8.73 -1.55 1.05
N LYS A 63 9.74 -1.04 0.34
CA LYS A 63 9.86 0.33 -0.14
C LYS A 63 9.33 0.47 -1.57
N ARG A 64 8.90 1.69 -1.94
CA ARG A 64 8.57 2.05 -3.32
C ARG A 64 9.83 2.49 -4.07
N PHE A 65 9.80 2.39 -5.39
CA PHE A 65 10.77 3.10 -6.23
C PHE A 65 10.77 4.60 -5.88
N PRO A 66 11.92 5.29 -5.90
CA PRO A 66 12.00 6.72 -5.66
C PRO A 66 11.01 7.55 -6.48
N SER A 67 10.90 7.31 -7.79
CA SER A 67 9.94 7.98 -8.67
C SER A 67 8.49 7.72 -8.26
N GLN A 68 8.15 6.48 -7.93
CA GLN A 68 6.82 6.09 -7.47
C GLN A 68 6.47 6.73 -6.14
N LEU A 69 7.43 6.87 -5.22
CA LEU A 69 7.22 7.60 -3.97
C LEU A 69 6.92 9.08 -4.23
N ARG A 70 7.65 9.75 -5.14
CA ARG A 70 7.37 11.14 -5.52
C ARG A 70 5.97 11.30 -6.12
N LEU A 71 5.58 10.40 -7.03
CA LEU A 71 4.23 10.39 -7.62
C LEU A 71 3.16 10.13 -6.56
N TYR A 72 3.39 9.21 -5.63
CA TYR A 72 2.47 8.91 -4.54
C TYR A 72 2.27 10.13 -3.62
N LEU A 73 3.33 10.89 -3.33
CA LEU A 73 3.23 12.11 -2.55
C LEU A 73 2.44 13.20 -3.28
N ALA A 74 2.69 13.40 -4.57
CA ALA A 74 1.91 14.34 -5.37
C ALA A 74 0.43 13.96 -5.41
N TRP A 75 0.12 12.70 -5.73
CA TRP A 75 -1.24 12.18 -5.71
C TRP A 75 -1.91 12.30 -4.34
N SER A 76 -1.20 11.97 -3.26
CA SER A 76 -1.75 12.05 -1.90
C SER A 76 -2.14 13.48 -1.52
N ARG A 77 -1.41 14.47 -2.03
CA ARG A 77 -1.75 15.89 -1.85
C ARG A 77 -3.07 16.22 -2.53
N ASP A 78 -3.22 15.83 -3.79
CA ASP A 78 -4.43 16.10 -4.57
C ASP A 78 -5.65 15.39 -3.97
N ILE A 79 -5.46 14.15 -3.49
CA ILE A 79 -6.49 13.40 -2.79
C ILE A 79 -6.88 14.05 -1.47
N LYS A 80 -5.91 14.54 -0.69
CA LYS A 80 -6.19 15.28 0.55
C LYS A 80 -6.99 16.55 0.26
N ALA A 81 -6.65 17.28 -0.78
CA ALA A 81 -7.39 18.48 -1.19
C ALA A 81 -8.83 18.16 -1.64
N LYS A 82 -9.03 17.09 -2.42
CA LYS A 82 -10.32 16.75 -3.01
C LYS A 82 -11.25 15.96 -2.08
N TYR A 83 -10.72 15.02 -1.30
CA TYR A 83 -11.49 14.08 -0.48
C TYR A 83 -11.27 14.27 1.03
N GLY A 84 -10.40 15.19 1.43
CA GLY A 84 -10.00 15.41 2.82
C GLY A 84 -8.91 14.44 3.30
N ASN A 85 -9.01 13.16 2.94
CA ASN A 85 -7.99 12.15 3.22
C ASN A 85 -8.08 10.95 2.26
N VAL A 86 -7.06 10.08 2.28
CA VAL A 86 -6.98 8.88 1.43
C VAL A 86 -8.06 7.85 1.76
N THR A 87 -8.46 7.72 3.03
CA THR A 87 -9.56 6.81 3.44
C THR A 87 -10.85 7.15 2.72
N ASN A 88 -11.24 8.43 2.67
CA ASN A 88 -12.44 8.89 2.00
C ASN A 88 -12.39 8.61 0.50
N PHE A 89 -11.24 8.84 -0.15
CA PHE A 89 -11.05 8.48 -1.55
C PHE A 89 -11.25 6.98 -1.78
N ILE A 90 -10.63 6.13 -0.95
CA ILE A 90 -10.77 4.67 -1.09
C ILE A 90 -12.23 4.24 -0.93
N LEU A 91 -12.94 4.77 0.07
CA LEU A 91 -14.35 4.43 0.29
C LEU A 91 -15.23 4.85 -0.88
N GLN A 92 -15.04 6.05 -1.42
CA GLN A 92 -15.90 6.61 -2.47
C GLN A 92 -15.55 6.08 -3.87
N GLU A 93 -14.26 6.03 -4.22
CA GLU A 93 -13.80 5.80 -5.59
C GLU A 93 -13.31 4.37 -5.85
N ARG A 94 -13.03 3.60 -4.78
CA ARG A 94 -12.51 2.23 -4.90
C ARG A 94 -13.46 1.18 -4.35
N LEU A 95 -14.01 1.38 -3.15
CA LEU A 95 -14.79 0.36 -2.46
C LEU A 95 -16.30 0.54 -2.64
N GLY A 96 -16.80 1.77 -2.70
CA GLY A 96 -18.24 2.07 -2.70
C GLY A 96 -18.91 1.71 -1.37
N TRP A 97 -18.15 1.68 -0.27
CA TRP A 97 -18.67 1.31 1.04
C TRP A 97 -19.04 2.55 1.85
N VAL A 98 -20.19 2.49 2.52
CA VAL A 98 -20.68 3.56 3.39
C VAL A 98 -20.41 3.17 4.85
N PRO A 99 -19.59 3.94 5.59
CA PRO A 99 -19.38 3.70 7.02
C PRO A 99 -20.67 3.86 7.82
N LEU A 100 -20.80 3.06 8.87
CA LEU A 100 -21.82 3.25 9.90
C LEU A 100 -21.58 4.56 10.66
N PRO A 101 -22.65 5.23 11.12
CA PRO A 101 -22.50 6.43 11.95
C PRO A 101 -21.64 6.18 13.19
N SER A 102 -20.76 7.14 13.49
CA SER A 102 -19.92 7.16 14.70
C SER A 102 -20.05 8.53 15.37
N SER A 103 -20.18 8.54 16.70
CA SER A 103 -20.10 9.76 17.51
C SER A 103 -18.66 10.20 17.79
N ASP A 104 -17.69 9.30 17.59
CA ASP A 104 -16.26 9.61 17.67
C ASP A 104 -15.73 9.93 16.26
N PRO A 105 -15.29 11.18 16.00
CA PRO A 105 -14.74 11.58 14.70
C PRO A 105 -13.39 10.93 14.39
N ASN A 106 -12.71 10.34 15.39
CA ASN A 106 -11.42 9.66 15.23
C ASN A 106 -11.54 8.14 15.16
N ALA A 107 -12.73 7.58 15.36
CA ALA A 107 -12.93 6.14 15.27
C ALA A 107 -12.68 5.65 13.85
N ALA A 108 -12.07 4.46 13.73
CA ALA A 108 -11.99 3.78 12.45
C ALA A 108 -13.41 3.51 11.91
N PRO A 109 -13.64 3.69 10.60
CA PRO A 109 -14.92 3.38 9.98
C PRO A 109 -15.30 1.92 10.22
N ARG A 110 -16.55 1.71 10.60
CA ARG A 110 -17.17 0.40 10.71
C ARG A 110 -18.17 0.24 9.58
N PHE A 111 -18.41 -0.98 9.14
CA PHE A 111 -19.29 -1.26 8.01
C PHE A 111 -20.32 -2.31 8.40
N ASP A 112 -21.49 -2.25 7.76
CA ASP A 112 -22.43 -3.35 7.82
C ASP A 112 -21.92 -4.51 6.98
N TYR A 113 -21.96 -5.72 7.54
CA TYR A 113 -21.49 -6.95 6.92
C TYR A 113 -22.51 -8.07 7.14
N LYS A 114 -22.63 -9.00 6.19
CA LYS A 114 -23.60 -10.10 6.28
C LYS A 114 -23.08 -11.29 7.08
N ASP A 115 -21.76 -11.50 7.10
CA ASP A 115 -21.15 -12.57 7.88
C ASP A 115 -19.99 -12.03 8.73
N PRO A 116 -19.98 -12.29 10.06
CA PRO A 116 -18.91 -11.81 10.93
C PRO A 116 -17.56 -12.50 10.69
N VAL A 117 -17.52 -13.66 10.02
CA VAL A 117 -16.27 -14.37 9.75
C VAL A 117 -15.56 -13.70 8.57
N PRO A 118 -14.33 -13.19 8.75
CA PRO A 118 -13.55 -12.58 7.67
C PRO A 118 -13.44 -13.49 6.44
N PHE A 119 -13.49 -12.87 5.26
CA PHE A 119 -13.34 -13.56 3.96
C PHE A 119 -14.44 -14.58 3.59
N LYS A 120 -15.50 -14.71 4.39
CA LYS A 120 -16.54 -15.73 4.17
C LYS A 120 -17.59 -15.28 3.15
N GLU A 121 -18.14 -14.09 3.32
CA GLU A 121 -19.14 -13.52 2.42
C GLU A 121 -18.46 -12.65 1.33
N PRO A 122 -18.65 -12.97 0.03
CA PRO A 122 -18.06 -12.19 -1.07
C PRO A 122 -18.45 -10.71 -1.10
N SER A 123 -19.63 -10.34 -0.59
CA SER A 123 -20.05 -8.94 -0.52
C SER A 123 -19.44 -8.13 0.63
N ASP A 124 -18.64 -8.77 1.49
CA ASP A 124 -17.98 -8.13 2.65
C ASP A 124 -16.47 -7.91 2.48
N PHE A 125 -15.93 -8.25 1.31
CA PHE A 125 -14.56 -7.91 0.93
C PHE A 125 -14.46 -7.46 -0.52
N LYS A 126 -13.37 -6.77 -0.87
CA LYS A 126 -13.05 -6.41 -2.25
C LYS A 126 -11.57 -6.66 -2.52
N VAL A 127 -11.28 -7.34 -3.62
CA VAL A 127 -9.91 -7.62 -4.08
C VAL A 127 -9.58 -6.63 -5.19
N LEU A 128 -8.51 -5.86 -5.02
CA LEU A 128 -8.10 -4.83 -5.97
C LEU A 128 -6.59 -4.88 -6.19
N ILE A 129 -6.14 -4.63 -7.42
CA ILE A 129 -4.73 -4.32 -7.66
C ILE A 129 -4.37 -3.01 -6.93
N ASN A 130 -3.23 -3.00 -6.27
CA ASN A 130 -2.75 -1.81 -5.57
C ASN A 130 -2.38 -0.72 -6.58
N ASP A 131 -3.04 0.45 -6.48
CA ASP A 131 -2.73 1.63 -7.30
C ASP A 131 -1.28 2.12 -7.09
N TRP A 132 -0.69 1.85 -5.92
CA TRP A 132 0.62 2.34 -5.48
C TRP A 132 1.50 1.20 -4.98
N PRO A 133 1.90 0.27 -5.87
CA PRO A 133 2.67 -0.91 -5.50
C PRO A 133 4.05 -0.54 -4.94
N TYR A 134 4.67 -1.50 -4.24
CA TYR A 134 6.06 -1.37 -3.82
C TYR A 134 7.01 -1.65 -4.98
N GLY A 135 8.28 -1.36 -4.78
CA GLY A 135 9.33 -1.48 -5.79
C GLY A 135 9.75 -2.92 -6.02
N PHE A 136 8.83 -3.76 -6.50
CA PHE A 136 9.07 -5.17 -6.76
C PHE A 136 9.79 -5.42 -8.09
N ALA A 137 10.51 -6.54 -8.15
CA ALA A 137 11.00 -7.08 -9.41
C ALA A 137 9.85 -7.42 -10.36
N LYS A 138 10.13 -7.44 -11.68
CA LYS A 138 9.14 -7.74 -12.72
C LYS A 138 8.42 -9.08 -12.46
N GLY A 139 7.12 -9.10 -12.72
CA GLY A 139 6.28 -10.29 -12.60
C GLY A 139 5.71 -10.54 -11.20
N ILE A 140 5.94 -9.64 -10.24
CA ILE A 140 5.29 -9.64 -8.92
C ILE A 140 4.14 -8.62 -8.94
N MET A 141 2.92 -9.11 -8.74
CA MET A 141 1.73 -8.28 -8.64
C MET A 141 1.42 -7.94 -7.19
N HIS A 142 1.10 -6.68 -6.91
CA HIS A 142 0.68 -6.23 -5.59
C HIS A 142 -0.83 -6.04 -5.56
N ILE A 143 -1.51 -6.83 -4.75
CA ILE A 143 -2.96 -6.85 -4.59
C ILE A 143 -3.29 -6.47 -3.15
N VAL A 144 -4.42 -5.79 -2.95
CA VAL A 144 -4.96 -5.46 -1.63
C VAL A 144 -6.35 -6.09 -1.52
N VAL A 145 -6.54 -6.88 -0.47
CA VAL A 145 -7.84 -7.42 -0.08
C VAL A 145 -8.37 -6.54 1.02
N TRP A 146 -9.40 -5.75 0.72
CA TRP A 146 -10.10 -4.88 1.65
C TRP A 146 -11.23 -5.66 2.32
N LEU A 147 -11.42 -5.47 3.63
CA LEU A 147 -12.46 -6.14 4.39
C LEU A 147 -13.35 -5.14 5.13
N LYS A 148 -14.63 -5.47 5.22
CA LYS A 148 -15.57 -4.82 6.14
C LYS A 148 -15.44 -5.35 7.57
N THR A 149 -15.06 -6.61 7.71
CA THR A 149 -14.88 -7.31 9.00
C THR A 149 -13.43 -7.22 9.47
N PRO A 150 -13.19 -7.08 10.79
CA PRO A 150 -11.83 -7.08 11.34
C PRO A 150 -11.22 -8.49 11.27
N VAL A 151 -9.91 -8.58 11.04
CA VAL A 151 -9.18 -9.86 11.16
C VAL A 151 -8.66 -10.00 12.60
N PRO A 152 -8.81 -11.17 13.26
CA PRO A 152 -8.26 -11.39 14.59
C PRO A 152 -6.78 -11.02 14.71
N ALA A 153 -6.49 -10.06 15.59
CA ALA A 153 -5.16 -9.54 15.88
C ALA A 153 -5.08 -9.18 17.36
N ASP A 154 -3.87 -9.15 17.89
CA ASP A 154 -3.57 -8.67 19.22
C ASP A 154 -3.99 -7.19 19.34
N PRO A 155 -4.82 -6.82 20.33
CA PRO A 155 -5.42 -5.49 20.42
C PRO A 155 -4.40 -4.39 20.76
N GLU A 156 -3.26 -4.73 21.37
CA GLU A 156 -2.25 -3.76 21.79
C GLU A 156 -1.22 -3.50 20.68
N THR A 157 -0.76 -4.56 20.03
CA THR A 157 0.33 -4.54 19.05
C THR A 157 -0.17 -4.51 17.60
N GLY A 158 -1.40 -4.97 17.37
CA GLY A 158 -1.96 -5.20 16.02
C GLY A 158 -1.33 -6.37 15.28
N MET A 159 -0.54 -7.21 15.96
CA MET A 159 0.01 -8.44 15.37
C MET A 159 -1.10 -9.44 15.13
N ILE A 160 -1.13 -10.07 13.95
CA ILE A 160 -2.13 -11.09 13.64
C ILE A 160 -2.02 -12.27 14.61
N THR A 161 -3.14 -12.78 15.10
CA THR A 161 -3.20 -14.01 15.89
C THR A 161 -3.12 -15.26 15.00
N ASP A 162 -2.83 -16.43 15.56
CA ASP A 162 -2.83 -17.69 14.79
C ASP A 162 -4.18 -17.98 14.11
N GLU A 163 -5.28 -17.58 14.74
CA GLU A 163 -6.62 -17.64 14.17
C GLU A 163 -6.74 -16.74 12.94
N GLY A 164 -6.37 -15.46 13.06
CA GLY A 164 -6.37 -14.51 11.94
C GLY A 164 -5.48 -14.97 10.80
N ALA A 165 -4.30 -15.49 11.11
CA ALA A 165 -3.37 -16.02 10.11
C ALA A 165 -3.95 -17.26 9.40
N THR A 166 -4.69 -18.10 10.11
CA THR A 166 -5.39 -19.25 9.53
C THR A 166 -6.48 -18.80 8.57
N LEU A 167 -7.32 -17.85 8.96
CA LEU A 167 -8.37 -17.29 8.10
C LEU A 167 -7.79 -16.69 6.81
N ILE A 168 -6.68 -15.96 6.91
CA ILE A 168 -6.00 -15.40 5.74
C ILE A 168 -5.44 -16.52 4.85
N ARG A 169 -4.73 -17.51 5.42
CA ARG A 169 -4.18 -18.64 4.64
C ARG A 169 -5.27 -19.41 3.89
N ASP A 170 -6.38 -19.69 4.56
CA ASP A 170 -7.51 -20.41 3.95
C ASP A 170 -8.18 -19.60 2.83
N PHE A 171 -8.24 -18.28 2.98
CA PHE A 171 -8.67 -17.40 1.90
C PHE A 171 -7.68 -17.39 0.72
N MET A 172 -6.37 -17.29 0.99
CA MET A 172 -5.34 -17.33 -0.06
C MET A 172 -5.41 -18.61 -0.87
N GLU A 173 -5.58 -19.76 -0.20
CA GLU A 173 -5.70 -21.06 -0.85
C GLU A 173 -6.93 -21.11 -1.77
N ARG A 174 -8.10 -20.71 -1.28
CA ARG A 174 -9.37 -20.81 -2.03
C ARG A 174 -9.50 -19.78 -3.14
N TYR A 175 -9.01 -18.56 -2.96
CA TYR A 175 -9.25 -17.45 -3.88
C TYR A 175 -8.11 -17.26 -4.89
N PHE A 176 -6.84 -17.35 -4.45
CA PHE A 176 -5.70 -17.10 -5.33
C PHE A 176 -5.09 -18.41 -5.83
N VAL A 177 -4.66 -19.30 -4.92
CA VAL A 177 -3.92 -20.52 -5.29
C VAL A 177 -4.78 -21.44 -6.15
N LYS A 178 -6.04 -21.67 -5.78
CA LYS A 178 -6.98 -22.49 -6.55
C LYS A 178 -7.19 -21.94 -7.98
N ARG A 179 -7.44 -20.64 -8.13
CA ARG A 179 -7.65 -19.99 -9.43
C ARG A 179 -6.40 -20.01 -10.31
N MET A 180 -5.23 -19.83 -9.70
CA MET A 180 -3.93 -19.96 -10.39
C MET A 180 -3.68 -21.37 -10.94
N ARG A 181 -4.17 -22.41 -10.25
CA ARG A 181 -4.11 -23.80 -10.73
C ARG A 181 -5.08 -24.06 -11.88
N GLU A 182 -6.30 -23.55 -11.76
CA GLU A 182 -7.36 -23.74 -12.77
C GLU A 182 -7.03 -23.09 -14.12
N THR A 183 -6.30 -21.98 -14.12
CA THR A 183 -5.87 -21.26 -15.34
C THR A 183 -4.61 -21.86 -16.00
N GLY A 184 -4.14 -23.02 -15.53
CA GLY A 184 -3.08 -23.79 -16.18
C GLY A 184 -1.68 -23.17 -16.07
N LEU A 185 -1.51 -22.12 -15.27
CA LEU A 185 -0.24 -21.42 -15.11
C LEU A 185 0.77 -22.20 -14.27
N LEU A 186 0.31 -23.20 -13.51
CA LEU A 186 1.09 -23.87 -12.48
C LEU A 186 0.79 -25.37 -12.47
N GLY A 187 1.85 -26.15 -12.25
CA GLY A 187 1.76 -27.59 -12.04
C GLY A 187 1.12 -27.94 -10.70
N GLU A 188 1.76 -28.82 -9.93
CA GLU A 188 1.22 -29.32 -8.65
C GLU A 188 0.94 -28.20 -7.62
N LYS A 189 0.09 -28.52 -6.63
CA LYS A 189 -0.39 -27.59 -5.58
C LYS A 189 0.73 -26.81 -4.90
N GLU A 190 1.85 -27.48 -4.59
CA GLU A 190 2.98 -26.90 -3.86
C GLU A 190 3.66 -25.76 -4.63
N GLU A 191 3.78 -25.89 -5.95
CA GLU A 191 4.38 -24.86 -6.80
C GLU A 191 3.49 -23.60 -6.89
N SER A 192 2.18 -23.80 -6.76
CA SER A 192 1.22 -22.69 -6.76
C SER A 192 1.23 -21.91 -5.45
N GLN A 193 1.34 -22.61 -4.32
CA GLN A 193 1.43 -21.98 -3.00
C GLN A 193 2.70 -21.13 -2.86
N LYS A 194 3.82 -21.56 -3.46
CA LYS A 194 5.08 -20.80 -3.47
C LYS A 194 5.02 -19.47 -4.22
N ARG A 195 3.91 -19.17 -4.92
CA ARG A 195 3.72 -17.97 -5.75
C ARG A 195 2.72 -16.98 -5.18
N VAL A 196 2.16 -17.27 -4.02
CA VAL A 196 1.28 -16.37 -3.29
C VAL A 196 1.90 -16.12 -1.92
N MET A 197 2.22 -14.86 -1.65
CA MET A 197 2.61 -14.40 -0.32
C MET A 197 1.60 -13.38 0.17
N TRP A 198 1.51 -13.21 1.47
CA TRP A 198 0.67 -12.19 2.05
C TRP A 198 1.34 -11.62 3.29
N PHE A 199 1.01 -10.37 3.59
CA PHE A 199 1.33 -9.74 4.85
C PHE A 199 0.23 -8.75 5.21
N LYS A 200 0.15 -8.41 6.49
CA LYS A 200 -0.68 -7.33 6.97
C LYS A 200 0.23 -6.35 7.68
N ASN A 201 0.18 -5.09 7.27
CA ASN A 201 0.88 -4.04 7.99
C ASN A 201 0.29 -3.93 9.41
N TRP A 202 1.14 -4.00 10.42
CA TRP A 202 0.81 -3.61 11.79
C TRP A 202 0.73 -2.08 11.96
N ILE A 203 0.21 -1.63 13.11
CA ILE A 203 -0.26 -0.25 13.37
C ILE A 203 0.74 0.85 12.97
N LYS A 204 2.05 0.61 13.09
CA LYS A 204 3.09 1.61 12.78
C LYS A 204 3.31 1.86 11.29
N LEU A 205 2.98 0.91 10.40
CA LEU A 205 3.33 0.98 8.97
C LEU A 205 2.13 1.20 8.02
N GLN A 206 0.89 1.19 8.53
CA GLN A 206 -0.29 1.39 7.70
C GLN A 206 -0.44 2.86 7.25
N SER A 207 -0.45 3.10 5.93
CA SER A 207 -0.80 4.41 5.36
C SER A 207 -2.31 4.70 5.46
N VAL A 208 -3.16 3.66 5.50
CA VAL A 208 -4.62 3.77 5.66
C VAL A 208 -5.02 2.94 6.87
N ARG A 209 -4.87 3.52 8.06
CA ARG A 209 -5.19 2.84 9.34
C ARG A 209 -6.69 2.55 9.52
N ALA A 210 -7.52 3.13 8.67
CA ALA A 210 -8.96 3.20 8.88
C ALA A 210 -9.72 1.97 8.35
N ILE A 211 -9.22 1.28 7.33
CA ILE A 211 -9.98 0.19 6.68
C ILE A 211 -9.17 -1.09 6.80
N GLU A 212 -9.80 -2.19 7.21
CA GLU A 212 -9.15 -3.49 7.34
C GLU A 212 -8.67 -4.00 5.97
N HIS A 213 -7.40 -4.40 5.89
CA HIS A 213 -6.82 -4.88 4.63
C HIS A 213 -5.62 -5.82 4.81
N VAL A 214 -5.45 -6.71 3.82
CA VAL A 214 -4.33 -7.63 3.67
C VAL A 214 -3.65 -7.38 2.33
N HIS A 215 -2.34 -7.30 2.34
CA HIS A 215 -1.53 -7.22 1.12
C HIS A 215 -1.24 -8.63 0.63
N VAL A 216 -1.47 -8.87 -0.66
CA VAL A 216 -1.25 -10.14 -1.33
C VAL A 216 -0.31 -9.91 -2.49
N LEU A 217 0.75 -10.73 -2.57
CA LEU A 217 1.73 -10.70 -3.63
C LEU A 217 1.59 -11.97 -4.44
N VAL A 218 1.46 -11.81 -5.76
CA VAL A 218 1.28 -12.94 -6.67
C VAL A 218 2.36 -12.90 -7.74
N ARG A 219 3.10 -13.99 -7.93
CA ARG A 219 4.13 -14.10 -8.97
C ARG A 219 3.67 -14.98 -10.12
N GLY A 220 3.64 -14.41 -11.32
CA GLY A 220 3.34 -15.15 -12.56
C GLY A 220 1.85 -15.41 -12.81
N ALA A 221 0.98 -14.48 -12.38
CA ALA A 221 -0.44 -14.50 -12.78
C ALA A 221 -0.59 -14.27 -14.30
N SER A 222 -1.58 -14.91 -14.92
CA SER A 222 -1.95 -14.67 -16.33
C SER A 222 -2.63 -13.33 -16.47
N GLU A 223 -2.65 -12.78 -17.69
CA GLU A 223 -3.42 -11.56 -17.98
C GLU A 223 -4.92 -11.76 -17.68
N GLU A 224 -5.46 -12.98 -17.85
CA GLU A 224 -6.84 -13.31 -17.48
C GLU A 224 -7.11 -13.10 -15.99
N LEU A 225 -6.23 -13.64 -15.11
CA LEU A 225 -6.35 -13.44 -13.66
C LEU A 225 -6.14 -11.98 -13.27
N LEU A 226 -5.20 -11.29 -13.92
CA LEU A 226 -4.98 -9.87 -13.68
C LEU A 226 -6.21 -9.05 -14.04
N GLN A 227 -6.90 -9.39 -15.13
CA GLN A 227 -8.14 -8.73 -15.51
C GLN A 227 -9.28 -9.05 -14.53
N GLU A 228 -9.38 -10.29 -14.05
CA GLU A 228 -10.33 -10.70 -13.00
C GLU A 228 -10.14 -9.87 -11.72
N TRP A 229 -8.89 -9.61 -11.29
CA TRP A 229 -8.58 -8.86 -10.07
C TRP A 229 -8.53 -7.34 -10.23
N ARG A 230 -8.61 -6.82 -11.46
CA ARG A 230 -8.66 -5.36 -11.71
C ARG A 230 -10.02 -4.75 -11.31
N GLY A 231 -11.05 -5.58 -11.18
CA GLY A 231 -12.41 -5.15 -10.85
C GLY A 231 -13.20 -4.70 -12.08
#